data_AF-A0A929PI48-F1
#
_entry.id   AF-A0A929PI48-F1
#
_cell.length_a   1.000
_cell.length_b   1.000
_cell.length_c   1.000
_cell.angle_alpha   90.00
_cell.angle_beta   90.00
_cell.angle_gamma   90.00
#
_symmetry.space_group_name_H-M   'P 1'
#
loop_
_entity.id
_entity.type
_entity.pdbx_description
1 polymer ?
#
loop_
_entity_poly.entity_id
_entity_poly.type
_entity_poly.pdbx_seq_one_letter_code
_entity_poly.pdbx_strand_id
1 'polypeptide(L)'
;MPKKPPELVYGVEDKPPLLTYLLLGLQHVTIISIGLILPVVIVRAIGGTPEQTEFFVSMSLLASGVGTILQALKKKGIGSGYLCPSICGPSYLPAS
;
A
#
# COMPACT_ATOMS: atom_id res chain seq x y z
N MET A 1 -21.96 16.86 -9.31
CA MET A 1 -20.66 16.15 -9.36
C MET A 1 -19.58 17.15 -9.75
N PRO A 2 -18.40 17.12 -9.12
CA PRO A 2 -17.29 17.96 -9.54
C PRO A 2 -16.96 17.69 -11.02
N LYS A 3 -16.74 18.75 -11.79
CA LYS A 3 -16.44 18.67 -13.23
C LYS A 3 -14.96 18.31 -13.39
N LYS A 4 -14.65 17.28 -14.20
CA LYS A 4 -13.27 16.83 -14.44
C LYS A 4 -12.44 17.98 -15.07
N PRO A 5 -11.26 18.33 -14.50
CA PRO A 5 -10.38 19.33 -15.10
C PRO A 5 -9.90 18.88 -16.50
N PRO A 6 -9.74 19.81 -17.46
CA PRO A 6 -9.38 19.47 -18.84
C PRO A 6 -8.02 18.78 -18.98
N GLU A 7 -7.08 19.00 -18.05
CA GLU A 7 -5.75 18.37 -18.06
C GLU A 7 -5.70 16.99 -17.40
N LEU A 8 -6.77 16.55 -16.72
CA LEU A 8 -6.77 15.29 -16.00
C LEU A 8 -6.99 14.13 -16.97
N VAL A 9 -6.01 13.22 -17.10
CA VAL A 9 -6.14 12.06 -17.99
C VAL A 9 -7.22 11.09 -17.48
N TYR A 10 -7.19 10.73 -16.19
CA TYR A 10 -8.19 9.85 -15.54
C TYR A 10 -8.69 10.46 -14.23
N GLY A 11 -10.01 10.53 -14.07
CA GLY A 11 -10.69 10.83 -12.81
C GLY A 11 -10.75 9.61 -11.89
N VAL A 12 -11.18 9.83 -10.63
CA VAL A 12 -11.24 8.77 -9.59
C VAL A 12 -12.13 7.60 -9.99
N GLU A 13 -13.27 7.88 -10.61
CA GLU A 13 -14.26 6.88 -11.00
C GLU A 13 -14.06 6.36 -12.45
N ASP A 14 -13.05 6.90 -13.16
CA ASP A 14 -12.75 6.49 -14.53
C ASP A 14 -12.12 5.09 -14.52
N LYS A 15 -12.42 4.29 -15.55
CA LYS A 15 -11.83 2.97 -15.75
C LYS A 15 -10.91 2.98 -16.97
N PRO A 16 -9.58 3.10 -16.77
CA PRO A 16 -8.61 3.01 -17.85
C PRO A 16 -8.69 1.66 -18.61
N PRO A 17 -8.08 1.57 -19.81
CA PRO A 17 -7.90 0.29 -20.49
C PRO A 17 -7.23 -0.74 -19.58
N LEU A 18 -7.61 -2.02 -19.72
CA LEU A 18 -7.18 -3.11 -18.84
C LEU A 18 -5.65 -3.19 -18.69
N LEU A 19 -4.91 -3.04 -19.79
CA LEU A 19 -3.45 -3.08 -19.78
C LEU A 19 -2.86 -1.94 -18.93
N THR A 20 -3.36 -0.72 -19.11
CA THR A 20 -2.95 0.44 -18.32
C THR A 20 -3.24 0.21 -16.83
N TYR A 21 -4.41 -0.34 -16.51
CA TYR A 21 -4.79 -0.68 -15.14
C TYR A 21 -3.84 -1.70 -14.50
N LEU A 22 -3.50 -2.77 -15.23
CA LEU A 22 -2.58 -3.80 -14.76
C LEU A 22 -1.16 -3.25 -14.56
N LEU A 23 -0.65 -2.45 -15.49
CA LEU A 23 0.68 -1.84 -15.39
C LEU A 23 0.76 -0.83 -14.23
N LEU A 24 -0.27 0.01 -14.06
CA LEU A 24 -0.38 0.92 -12.90
C LEU A 24 -0.43 0.17 -11.58
N GLY A 25 -1.18 -0.94 -11.52
CA GLY A 25 -1.26 -1.80 -10.35
C GLY A 25 0.09 -2.43 -10.02
N LEU A 26 0.78 -2.98 -11.03
CA LEU A 26 2.13 -3.53 -10.86
C LEU A 26 3.11 -2.46 -10.37
N GLN A 27 3.09 -1.27 -10.98
CA GLN A 27 3.91 -0.15 -10.55
C GLN A 27 3.67 0.22 -9.08
N HIS A 28 2.40 0.26 -8.64
CA HIS A 28 2.07 0.54 -7.24
C HIS A 28 2.64 -0.51 -6.30
N VAL A 29 2.54 -1.80 -6.64
CA VAL A 29 3.14 -2.88 -5.85
C VAL A 29 4.65 -2.69 -5.74
N THR A 30 5.33 -2.34 -6.84
CA THR A 30 6.77 -2.05 -6.84
C THR A 30 7.14 -0.83 -5.98
N ILE A 31 6.32 0.22 -5.97
CA ILE A 31 6.58 1.40 -5.13
C ILE A 31 6.41 1.05 -3.65
N ILE A 32 5.36 0.32 -3.30
CA ILE A 32 5.06 -0.05 -1.91
C ILE A 32 6.09 -1.02 -1.34
N SER A 33 6.69 -1.88 -2.18
CA SER A 33 7.69 -2.85 -1.73
C SER A 33 8.94 -2.20 -1.11
N ILE A 34 9.25 -0.94 -1.46
CA ILE A 34 10.32 -0.16 -0.83
C ILE A 34 10.09 -0.03 0.68
N GLY A 35 8.83 0.06 1.12
CA GLY A 35 8.47 0.13 2.55
C GLY A 35 8.75 -1.16 3.34
N LEU A 36 9.00 -2.29 2.68
CA LEU A 36 9.34 -3.56 3.35
C LEU A 36 10.73 -3.55 3.97
N ILE A 37 11.53 -2.53 3.71
CA ILE A 37 12.80 -2.35 4.42
C ILE A 37 12.59 -2.19 5.93
N LEU A 38 11.47 -1.62 6.38
CA LEU A 38 11.23 -1.39 7.81
C LEU A 38 11.00 -2.65 8.64
N PRO A 39 10.11 -3.60 8.28
CA PRO A 39 10.00 -4.84 9.02
C PRO A 39 11.35 -5.58 9.10
N VAL A 40 12.16 -5.53 8.04
CA VAL A 40 13.53 -6.09 8.05
C VAL A 40 14.42 -5.39 9.07
N VAL A 41 14.48 -4.06 9.04
CA VAL A 41 15.30 -3.27 9.97
C VAL A 41 14.86 -3.49 11.42
N ILE A 42 13.56 -3.52 11.68
CA ILE A 42 13.00 -3.72 13.03
C ILE A 42 13.37 -5.10 13.57
N VAL A 43 13.16 -6.17 12.81
CA VAL A 43 13.49 -7.53 13.25
C VAL A 43 14.99 -7.69 13.51
N ARG A 44 15.83 -7.09 12.66
CA ARG A 44 17.28 -7.09 12.88
C ARG A 44 17.69 -6.30 14.11
N ALA A 45 17.05 -5.15 14.38
CA ALA A 45 17.35 -4.31 15.54
C ALA A 45 17.05 -5.00 16.88
N ILE A 46 16.04 -5.87 16.91
CA ILE A 46 15.71 -6.68 18.10
C ILE A 46 16.50 -8.00 18.18
N GLY A 47 17.47 -8.22 17.29
CA GLY A 47 18.29 -9.44 17.25
C GLY A 47 17.57 -10.68 16.72
N GLY A 48 16.50 -10.49 15.93
CA GLY A 48 15.73 -11.59 15.35
C GLY A 48 16.46 -12.36 14.25
N THR A 49 15.97 -13.56 13.96
CA THR A 49 16.56 -14.47 12.98
C THR A 49 16.13 -14.14 11.53
N PRO A 50 16.82 -14.69 10.50
CA PRO A 50 16.38 -14.59 9.12
C PRO A 50 14.96 -15.13 8.90
N GLU A 51 14.60 -16.25 9.53
CA GLU A 51 13.27 -16.86 9.41
C GLU A 51 12.19 -15.95 9.99
N GLN A 52 12.47 -15.29 11.13
CA GLN A 52 11.57 -14.29 11.70
C GLN A 52 11.43 -13.08 10.77
N THR A 53 12.50 -12.68 10.09
CA THR A 53 12.49 -11.56 9.14
C THR A 53 11.59 -11.88 7.94
N GLU A 54 11.75 -13.07 7.33
CA GLU A 54 10.92 -13.52 6.21
C GLU A 54 9.44 -13.62 6.59
N PHE A 55 9.16 -14.15 7.79
CA PHE A 55 7.81 -14.20 8.33
C PHE A 55 7.20 -12.81 8.49
N PHE A 56 7.93 -11.87 9.08
CA PHE A 56 7.46 -10.49 9.27
C PHE A 56 7.22 -9.78 7.94
N VAL A 57 8.12 -9.93 6.96
CA VAL A 57 7.93 -9.35 5.62
C VAL A 57 6.65 -9.90 4.97
N SER A 58 6.44 -11.21 5.06
CA SER A 58 5.25 -11.88 4.52
C SER A 58 3.96 -11.37 5.18
N MET A 59 3.97 -11.26 6.52
CA MET A 59 2.83 -10.75 7.29
C MET A 59 2.57 -9.26 7.02
N SER A 60 3.62 -8.45 6.89
CA SER A 60 3.51 -7.04 6.53
C SER A 60 2.90 -6.86 5.14
N LEU A 61 3.31 -7.66 4.15
CA LEU A 61 2.72 -7.68 2.81
C LEU A 61 1.24 -8.04 2.85
N LEU A 62 0.89 -9.10 3.58
CA LEU A 62 -0.50 -9.55 3.71
C LEU A 62 -1.37 -8.47 4.38
N ALA A 63 -0.92 -7.93 5.51
CA ALA A 63 -1.64 -6.89 6.24
C ALA A 63 -1.78 -5.61 5.41
N SER A 64 -0.73 -5.21 4.69
CA SER A 64 -0.74 -4.08 3.76
C SER A 64 -1.79 -4.26 2.65
N GLY A 65 -1.83 -5.44 2.03
CA GLY A 65 -2.80 -5.76 0.98
C GLY A 65 -4.23 -5.73 1.50
N VAL A 66 -4.49 -6.41 2.62
CA VAL A 66 -5.82 -6.45 3.24
C VAL A 66 -6.26 -5.05 3.65
N GLY A 67 -5.41 -4.27 4.32
CA GLY A 67 -5.71 -2.91 4.73
C GLY A 67 -6.03 -1.98 3.55
N THR A 68 -5.25 -2.10 2.46
CA THR A 68 -5.47 -1.31 1.22
C THR A 68 -6.81 -1.65 0.57
N ILE A 69 -7.15 -2.94 0.50
CA ILE A 69 -8.45 -3.39 -0.03
C ILE A 69 -9.58 -2.84 0.85
N LEU A 70 -9.48 -2.99 2.17
CA LEU A 70 -10.48 -2.46 3.11
C LEU A 70 -10.67 -0.95 2.95
N GLN A 71 -9.60 -0.18 2.75
CA GLN A 71 -9.70 1.26 2.49
C GLN A 71 -10.42 1.59 1.20
N ALA A 72 -10.22 0.78 0.16
CA ALA A 72 -10.79 1.01 -1.16
C ALA A 72 -12.29 0.63 -1.26
N LEU A 73 -12.84 -0.18 -0.34
CA LEU A 73 -14.19 -0.75 -0.49
C LEU A 73 -15.36 0.24 -0.30
N LYS A 74 -15.17 1.39 0.38
CA LYS A 74 -16.21 2.40 0.67
C LYS A 74 -17.58 1.82 1.08
N LYS A 75 -17.61 0.75 1.88
CA LYS A 75 -18.84 -0.01 2.13
C LYS A 75 -19.22 0.06 3.59
N LYS A 76 -20.45 0.54 3.87
CA LYS A 76 -21.03 0.59 5.22
C LYS A 76 -20.14 1.30 6.26
N GLY A 77 -19.49 2.38 5.87
CA GLY A 77 -18.58 3.15 6.75
C GLY A 77 -17.17 2.57 6.88
N ILE A 78 -16.85 1.48 6.18
CA ILE A 78 -15.50 0.91 6.08
C ILE A 78 -14.82 1.45 4.83
N GLY A 79 -13.65 2.05 5.01
CA GLY A 79 -12.84 2.57 3.92
C GLY A 79 -13.27 3.95 3.40
N SER A 80 -12.33 4.67 2.78
CA SER A 80 -12.59 5.97 2.16
C SER A 80 -13.19 5.83 0.75
N GLY A 81 -12.98 4.68 0.12
CA GLY A 81 -13.29 4.48 -1.30
C GLY A 81 -12.23 4.99 -2.26
N TYR A 82 -11.10 5.44 -1.75
CA TYR A 82 -9.95 5.81 -2.55
C TYR A 82 -8.85 4.76 -2.39
N LEU A 83 -7.97 4.69 -3.38
CA LEU A 83 -6.73 3.93 -3.28
C LEU A 83 -5.81 4.59 -2.25
N CYS A 84 -5.87 4.13 -1.01
CA CYS A 84 -5.01 4.56 0.09
C CYS A 84 -4.16 3.37 0.55
N PRO A 85 -2.97 3.16 -0.04
CA PRO A 85 -2.12 2.04 0.31
C PRO A 85 -1.73 2.06 1.79
N SER A 86 -1.95 0.96 2.49
CA SER A 86 -1.44 0.77 3.85
C SER A 86 0.02 0.34 3.77
N ILE A 87 0.94 1.14 4.31
CA ILE A 87 2.38 0.85 4.25
C ILE A 87 3.01 0.80 5.64
N CYS A 88 4.07 0.01 5.80
CA CYS A 88 4.92 0.08 6.99
C CYS A 88 5.77 1.35 6.92
N GLY A 89 5.22 2.46 7.41
CA GLY A 89 5.87 3.77 7.39
C GLY A 89 6.86 3.98 8.55
N PRO A 90 7.82 4.91 8.41
CA PRO A 90 8.79 5.23 9.45
C PRO A 90 8.18 5.97 10.64
N SER A 91 6.92 6.39 10.57
CA SER A 91 6.21 7.09 11.65
C SER A 91 6.15 6.31 12.97
N TYR A 92 6.41 5.00 12.94
CA TYR A 92 6.45 4.14 14.12
C TYR A 92 7.86 4.03 14.74
N LEU A 93 8.89 4.59 14.10
CA LEU A 93 10.24 4.65 14.64
C LEU A 93 10.48 5.99 15.35
N PRO A 94 10.91 5.98 16.62
CA PRO A 94 11.30 7.21 17.30
C PRO A 94 12.57 7.78 16.66
N ALA A 95 12.69 9.11 16.66
CA ALA A 95 13.86 9.82 16.12
C ALA A 95 15.07 9.81 17.08
N SER A 96 15.02 9.05 18.17
CA SER A 96 15.95 9.14 19.31
C SER A 96 16.24 7.76 19.89
#